data_AF-A0A7Y5Q0L0-F1
#
_entry.id   AF-A0A7Y5Q0L0-F1
#
_cell.length_a   1.000
_cell.length_b   1.000
_cell.length_c   1.000
_cell.angle_alpha   90.00
_cell.angle_beta   90.00
_cell.angle_gamma   90.00
#
_symmetry.space_group_name_H-M   'P 1'
#
loop_
_entity.id
_entity.type
_entity.pdbx_description
1 polymer ?
#
loop_
_entity_poly.entity_id
_entity_poly.type
_entity_poly.pdbx_seq_one_letter_code
_entity_poly.pdbx_strand_id
1 'polypeptide(L)'
;MLSQTPRLVLCGASNLTLGLALAVDIFRARHGRPVDVLAASGLGRSYGVESRVLTRALPGIERCGLWDALSDRPPTHALVTDLGNDLAYGTEAKVVAAWLERTLERLGATGARGSVGGLPLASLRSIGKFEFQFWKMALFPSRPIEREKLLGEAEELEGRARELASRMGWSFVASDPTWYGRDPIHHARSRRERAWRALLAPLGGELDAPLRPSARSGRLEYAEVRRLGLRMGRPQPCAKLADGTTFSLY
;
A
#
# COMPACT_ATOMS: atom_id res chain seq x y z
N MET A 1 -8.44 0.97 -32.81
CA MET A 1 -8.58 1.61 -31.48
C MET A 1 -7.20 1.61 -30.84
N LEU A 2 -6.63 2.78 -30.53
CA LEU A 2 -5.40 2.86 -29.75
C LEU A 2 -5.71 2.31 -28.35
N SER A 3 -5.00 1.26 -27.91
CA SER A 3 -5.20 0.73 -26.56
C SER A 3 -4.81 1.82 -25.56
N GLN A 4 -5.69 2.12 -24.61
CA GLN A 4 -5.36 3.03 -23.52
C GLN A 4 -4.22 2.44 -22.69
N THR A 5 -3.24 3.25 -22.32
CA THR A 5 -2.15 2.86 -21.42
C THR A 5 -2.74 2.35 -20.10
N PRO A 6 -2.44 1.10 -19.68
CA PRO A 6 -2.92 0.57 -18.40
C PRO A 6 -2.47 1.46 -17.25
N ARG A 7 -3.38 1.72 -16.30
CA ARG A 7 -3.14 2.58 -15.15
C ARG A 7 -3.30 1.80 -13.86
N LEU A 8 -2.26 1.87 -13.01
CA LEU A 8 -2.22 1.18 -11.73
C LEU A 8 -2.18 2.21 -10.60
N VAL A 9 -3.17 2.15 -9.71
CA VAL A 9 -3.20 2.91 -8.46
C VAL A 9 -2.80 2.05 -7.28
N LEU A 10 -1.88 2.54 -6.45
CA LEU A 10 -1.38 1.81 -5.29
C LEU A 10 -1.53 2.67 -4.04
N CYS A 11 -2.34 2.23 -3.09
CA CYS A 11 -2.54 2.87 -1.79
C CYS A 11 -1.98 1.98 -0.68
N GLY A 12 -1.08 2.51 0.14
CA GLY A 12 -0.50 1.76 1.25
C GLY A 12 0.68 2.48 1.89
N ALA A 13 1.54 1.71 2.55
CA ALA A 13 2.58 2.24 3.41
C ALA A 13 3.92 1.54 3.19
N SER A 14 4.46 0.87 4.22
CA SER A 14 5.84 0.39 4.21
C SER A 14 6.06 -0.80 3.30
N ASN A 15 5.18 -1.83 3.30
CA ASN A 15 5.34 -2.93 2.35
C ASN A 15 5.22 -2.42 0.92
N LEU A 16 4.23 -1.55 0.65
CA LEU A 16 4.10 -0.93 -0.66
C LEU A 16 5.34 -0.14 -1.06
N THR A 17 5.88 0.69 -0.16
CA THR A 17 7.12 1.44 -0.43
C THR A 17 8.28 0.52 -0.79
N LEU A 18 8.43 -0.58 -0.03
CA LEU A 18 9.51 -1.55 -0.18
C LEU A 18 9.32 -2.50 -1.39
N GLY A 19 8.09 -2.60 -1.88
CA GLY A 19 7.68 -3.48 -2.98
C GLY A 19 7.27 -2.76 -4.27
N LEU A 20 7.28 -1.42 -4.29
CA LEU A 20 6.69 -0.62 -5.37
C LEU A 20 7.24 -1.00 -6.76
N ALA A 21 8.56 -1.10 -6.91
CA ALA A 21 9.16 -1.47 -8.18
C ALA A 21 8.72 -2.88 -8.64
N LEU A 22 8.66 -3.82 -7.70
CA LEU A 22 8.23 -5.19 -7.96
C LEU A 22 6.75 -5.27 -8.33
N ALA A 23 5.90 -4.50 -7.64
CA ALA A 23 4.48 -4.39 -7.96
C ALA A 23 4.26 -3.90 -9.39
N VAL A 24 5.03 -2.88 -9.80
CA VAL A 24 4.98 -2.33 -11.17
C VAL A 24 5.51 -3.32 -12.20
N ASP A 25 6.60 -4.03 -11.91
CA ASP A 25 7.14 -5.06 -12.82
C ASP A 25 6.15 -6.22 -13.01
N ILE A 26 5.49 -6.67 -11.94
CA ILE A 26 4.42 -7.68 -11.99
C ILE A 26 3.26 -7.19 -12.85
N PHE A 27 2.81 -5.96 -12.61
CA PHE A 27 1.69 -5.40 -13.36
C PHE A 27 2.03 -5.22 -14.85
N ARG A 28 3.23 -4.74 -15.18
CA ARG A 28 3.72 -4.65 -16.56
C ARG A 28 3.82 -6.01 -17.24
N ALA A 29 4.14 -7.07 -16.50
CA ALA A 29 4.18 -8.41 -17.06
C ALA A 29 2.77 -8.91 -17.45
N ARG A 30 1.72 -8.46 -16.75
CA ARG A 30 0.32 -8.84 -17.01
C ARG A 30 -0.37 -7.98 -18.07
N HIS A 31 -0.12 -6.68 -18.05
CA HIS A 31 -0.88 -5.71 -18.84
C HIS A 31 -0.09 -5.07 -19.98
N GLY A 32 1.18 -5.46 -20.14
CA GLY A 32 2.06 -4.86 -21.13
C GLY A 32 2.70 -3.55 -20.68
N ARG A 33 3.32 -2.86 -21.63
CA ARG A 33 4.09 -1.63 -21.44
C ARG A 33 3.68 -0.59 -22.48
N PRO A 34 3.73 0.72 -22.19
CA PRO A 34 4.01 1.32 -20.88
C PRO A 34 2.85 1.19 -19.88
N VAL A 35 3.09 1.56 -18.63
CA VAL A 35 2.06 1.68 -17.57
C VAL A 35 2.11 3.07 -16.95
N ASP A 36 0.94 3.62 -16.59
CA ASP A 36 0.84 4.84 -15.78
C ASP A 36 0.63 4.47 -14.30
N VAL A 37 1.63 4.73 -13.45
CA VAL A 37 1.60 4.35 -12.04
C VAL A 37 1.31 5.58 -11.17
N LEU A 38 0.29 5.49 -10.33
CA LEU A 38 -0.01 6.49 -9.30
C LEU A 38 0.02 5.82 -7.95
N ALA A 39 0.92 6.23 -7.07
CA ALA A 39 1.09 5.61 -5.76
C ALA A 39 0.93 6.65 -4.65
N ALA A 40 0.04 6.38 -3.69
CA ALA A 40 0.07 6.99 -2.37
C ALA A 40 0.74 5.98 -1.43
N SER A 41 2.07 6.07 -1.33
CA SER A 41 2.90 5.14 -0.54
C SER A 41 3.83 5.88 0.40
N GLY A 42 4.41 5.20 1.38
CA GLY A 42 5.44 5.78 2.23
C GLY A 42 5.66 4.95 3.48
N LEU A 43 6.90 4.92 3.99
CA LEU A 43 7.17 4.27 5.29
C LEU A 43 6.27 4.87 6.37
N GLY A 44 5.54 4.03 7.11
CA GLY A 44 4.63 4.50 8.16
C GLY A 44 3.47 5.35 7.65
N ARG A 45 3.14 5.32 6.36
CA ARG A 45 2.04 6.14 5.85
C ARG A 45 0.72 5.74 6.49
N SER A 46 -0.07 6.74 6.85
CA SER A 46 -1.42 6.62 7.40
C SER A 46 -2.46 6.80 6.29
N TYR A 47 -3.62 6.15 6.43
CA TYR A 47 -4.75 6.40 5.56
C TYR A 47 -5.40 7.77 5.81
N GLY A 48 -5.63 8.17 7.06
CA GLY A 48 -6.44 9.35 7.36
C GLY A 48 -5.67 10.59 7.85
N VAL A 49 -4.50 10.41 8.47
CA VAL A 49 -3.79 11.50 9.15
C VAL A 49 -2.39 11.75 8.60
N GLU A 50 -1.80 12.90 8.93
CA GLU A 50 -0.39 13.14 8.64
C GLU A 50 0.46 12.11 9.41
N SER A 51 1.34 11.42 8.68
CA SER A 51 2.25 10.43 9.25
C SER A 51 3.67 10.98 9.24
N ARG A 52 4.44 10.70 10.30
CA ARG A 52 5.83 11.17 10.45
C ARG A 52 6.77 10.00 10.67
N VAL A 53 7.80 9.93 9.83
CA VAL A 53 8.91 8.99 9.98
C VAL A 53 10.21 9.78 9.86
N LEU A 54 10.98 9.79 10.95
CA LEU A 54 12.16 10.63 11.11
C LEU A 54 11.82 12.11 10.80
N THR A 55 12.53 12.74 9.87
CA THR A 55 12.35 14.14 9.50
C THR A 55 11.24 14.36 8.46
N ARG A 56 10.63 13.29 7.95
CA ARG A 56 9.66 13.32 6.85
C ARG A 56 8.23 13.18 7.37
N ALA A 57 7.36 14.12 6.98
CA ALA A 57 5.92 13.97 7.11
C ALA A 57 5.25 13.82 5.74
N LEU A 58 4.24 12.96 5.67
CA LEU A 58 3.37 12.80 4.50
C LEU A 58 1.91 12.99 4.89
N PRO A 59 1.09 13.61 4.03
CA PRO A 59 -0.35 13.66 4.24
C PRO A 59 -0.94 12.25 4.25
N GLY A 60 -2.04 12.08 5.00
CA GLY A 60 -2.84 10.86 4.94
C GLY A 60 -3.31 10.59 3.51
N ILE A 61 -3.44 9.31 3.14
CA ILE A 61 -3.88 8.91 1.80
C ILE A 61 -5.18 9.64 1.42
N GLU A 62 -6.15 9.76 2.33
CA GLU A 62 -7.43 10.45 2.10
C GLU A 62 -7.32 11.92 1.67
N ARG A 63 -6.21 12.58 2.01
CA ARG A 63 -6.00 14.03 1.82
C ARG A 63 -4.85 14.37 0.89
N CYS A 64 -4.17 13.37 0.32
CA CYS A 64 -3.08 13.61 -0.60
C CYS A 64 -3.59 13.93 -2.02
N GLY A 65 -2.72 14.53 -2.84
CA GLY A 65 -3.06 14.93 -4.22
C GLY A 65 -3.32 13.77 -5.20
N LEU A 66 -3.35 12.52 -4.73
CA LEU A 66 -3.74 11.37 -5.56
C LEU A 66 -5.14 11.56 -6.12
N TRP A 67 -6.09 12.05 -5.30
CA TRP A 67 -7.50 12.11 -5.70
C TRP A 67 -7.74 13.13 -6.81
N ASP A 68 -7.11 14.31 -6.72
CA ASP A 68 -7.13 15.31 -7.79
C ASP A 68 -6.48 14.76 -9.06
N ALA A 69 -5.44 13.94 -8.93
CA ALA A 69 -4.79 13.31 -10.06
C ALA A 69 -5.66 12.25 -10.78
N LEU A 70 -6.59 11.61 -10.07
CA LEU A 70 -7.47 10.57 -10.61
C LEU A 70 -8.71 11.14 -11.33
N SER A 71 -9.13 12.38 -11.05
CA SER A 71 -10.25 13.00 -11.77
C SER A 71 -9.97 13.12 -13.26
N ASP A 72 -8.71 13.41 -13.62
CA ASP A 72 -8.28 13.61 -15.00
C ASP A 72 -7.79 12.30 -15.65
N ARG A 73 -7.48 11.30 -14.82
CA ARG A 73 -6.77 10.07 -15.21
C ARG A 73 -7.35 8.87 -14.48
N PRO A 74 -8.58 8.41 -14.84
CA PRO A 74 -9.22 7.31 -14.16
C PRO A 74 -8.37 6.01 -14.28
N PRO A 75 -8.18 5.27 -13.19
CA PRO A 75 -7.39 4.04 -13.17
C PRO A 75 -8.12 2.86 -13.78
N THR A 76 -7.35 1.91 -14.32
CA THR A 76 -7.89 0.61 -14.73
C THR A 76 -7.84 -0.40 -13.59
N HIS A 77 -6.78 -0.33 -12.78
CA HIS A 77 -6.55 -1.25 -11.67
C HIS A 77 -6.10 -0.51 -10.41
N ALA A 78 -6.49 -1.05 -9.25
CA ALA A 78 -6.09 -0.51 -7.96
C ALA A 78 -5.75 -1.61 -6.94
N LEU A 79 -4.77 -1.33 -6.08
CA LEU A 79 -4.47 -2.14 -4.91
C LEU A 79 -4.41 -1.24 -3.67
N VAL A 80 -5.14 -1.63 -2.63
CA VAL A 80 -5.16 -1.00 -1.32
C VAL A 80 -4.57 -1.97 -0.30
N THR A 81 -3.55 -1.59 0.45
CA THR A 81 -2.83 -2.50 1.37
C THR A 81 -2.23 -1.75 2.56
N ASP A 82 -1.50 -2.44 3.44
CA ASP A 82 -0.85 -1.86 4.62
C ASP A 82 -1.82 -1.16 5.60
N LEU A 83 -3.02 -1.71 5.79
CA LEU A 83 -4.09 -1.14 6.63
C LEU A 83 -3.72 -1.04 8.12
N GLY A 84 -2.77 -1.84 8.59
CA GLY A 84 -2.47 -1.99 10.02
C GLY A 84 -1.64 -0.87 10.66
N ASN A 85 -1.02 0.03 9.89
CA ASN A 85 -0.15 1.08 10.46
C ASN A 85 -0.89 2.03 11.39
N ASP A 86 -2.13 2.38 11.03
CA ASP A 86 -2.94 3.33 11.78
C ASP A 86 -3.34 2.79 13.16
N LEU A 87 -3.49 1.46 13.29
CA LEU A 87 -3.72 0.79 14.57
C LEU A 87 -2.52 0.96 15.50
N ALA A 88 -1.30 0.82 14.97
CA ALA A 88 -0.07 1.04 15.74
C ALA A 88 0.12 2.52 16.15
N TYR A 89 -0.53 3.46 15.45
CA TYR A 89 -0.61 4.87 15.84
C TYR A 89 -1.68 5.16 16.89
N GLY A 90 -2.48 4.17 17.27
CA GLY A 90 -3.55 4.28 18.27
C GLY A 90 -4.91 4.62 17.68
N THR A 91 -5.07 4.52 16.36
CA THR A 91 -6.37 4.69 15.70
C THR A 91 -7.21 3.43 15.87
N GLU A 92 -8.48 3.58 16.21
CA GLU A 92 -9.41 2.45 16.32
C GLU A 92 -9.74 1.85 14.96
N ALA A 93 -9.96 0.54 14.91
CA ALA A 93 -10.29 -0.25 13.73
C ALA A 93 -11.48 0.32 12.95
N LYS A 94 -12.54 0.76 13.66
CA LYS A 94 -13.71 1.38 13.04
C LYS A 94 -13.37 2.65 12.25
N VAL A 95 -12.41 3.44 12.73
CA VAL A 95 -11.99 4.69 12.08
C VAL A 95 -11.13 4.37 10.86
N VAL A 96 -10.21 3.41 10.98
CA VAL A 96 -9.41 2.95 9.83
C VAL A 96 -10.29 2.30 8.76
N ALA A 97 -11.31 1.53 9.16
CA ALA A 97 -12.29 0.96 8.24
C ALA A 97 -13.10 2.04 7.51
N ALA A 98 -13.45 3.14 8.17
CA ALA A 98 -14.12 4.27 7.52
C ALA A 98 -13.18 4.97 6.51
N TRP A 99 -11.87 5.04 6.77
CA TRP A 99 -10.88 5.53 5.80
C TRP A 99 -10.72 4.60 4.60
N LEU A 100 -10.71 3.29 4.86
CA LEU A 100 -10.70 2.27 3.82
C LEU A 100 -11.95 2.39 2.95
N GLU A 101 -13.14 2.46 3.55
CA GLU A 101 -14.41 2.59 2.83
C GLU A 101 -14.38 3.78 1.86
N ARG A 102 -14.03 4.98 2.34
CA ARG A 102 -13.93 6.16 1.47
C ARG A 102 -12.84 6.04 0.40
N THR A 103 -11.74 5.35 0.70
CA THR A 103 -10.69 5.03 -0.29
C THR A 103 -11.26 4.15 -1.40
N LEU A 104 -11.99 3.09 -1.04
CA LEU A 104 -12.62 2.16 -1.99
C LEU A 104 -13.75 2.82 -2.78
N GLU A 105 -14.57 3.66 -2.15
CA GLU A 105 -15.62 4.43 -2.83
C GLU A 105 -15.04 5.34 -3.91
N ARG A 106 -13.98 6.09 -3.58
CA ARG A 106 -13.32 6.99 -4.55
C ARG A 106 -12.70 6.22 -5.71
N LEU A 107 -12.06 5.08 -5.45
CA LEU A 107 -11.50 4.23 -6.50
C LEU A 107 -12.58 3.50 -7.31
N GLY A 108 -13.67 3.08 -6.66
CA GLY A 108 -14.81 2.44 -7.31
C GLY A 108 -15.57 3.41 -8.23
N ALA A 109 -15.70 4.68 -7.83
CA ALA A 109 -16.32 5.73 -8.62
C ALA A 109 -15.60 5.99 -9.96
N THR A 110 -14.32 5.61 -10.10
CA THR A 110 -13.60 5.70 -11.36
C THR A 110 -13.75 4.45 -12.25
N GLY A 111 -14.49 3.42 -11.81
CA GLY A 111 -14.61 2.14 -12.48
C GLY A 111 -13.39 1.22 -12.35
N ALA A 112 -12.52 1.47 -11.36
CA ALA A 112 -11.32 0.65 -11.15
C ALA A 112 -11.70 -0.77 -10.72
N ARG A 113 -11.01 -1.77 -11.26
CA ARG A 113 -10.98 -3.11 -10.66
C ARG A 113 -9.91 -3.14 -9.60
N GLY A 114 -10.13 -3.79 -8.47
CA GLY A 114 -9.11 -3.75 -7.43
C GLY A 114 -9.10 -4.86 -6.42
N SER A 115 -8.02 -4.87 -5.66
CA SER A 115 -7.82 -5.77 -4.53
C SER A 115 -7.46 -5.02 -3.24
N VAL A 116 -7.80 -5.63 -2.11
CA VAL A 116 -7.46 -5.18 -0.76
C VAL A 116 -6.56 -6.24 -0.12
N GLY A 117 -5.38 -5.83 0.34
CA GLY A 117 -4.45 -6.68 1.10
C GLY A 117 -4.84 -6.75 2.57
N GLY A 118 -4.91 -7.98 3.10
CA GLY A 118 -5.22 -8.24 4.51
C GLY A 118 -4.10 -7.89 5.48
N LEU A 119 -4.40 -8.00 6.77
CA LEU A 119 -3.44 -7.75 7.83
C LEU A 119 -2.61 -9.03 8.11
N PRO A 120 -1.39 -8.92 8.66
CA PRO A 120 -0.55 -10.06 9.01
C PRO A 120 -1.04 -10.80 10.27
N LEU A 121 -2.34 -11.09 10.40
CA LEU A 121 -2.93 -11.60 11.64
C LEU A 121 -2.26 -12.88 12.15
N ALA A 122 -1.98 -13.83 11.25
CA ALA A 122 -1.31 -15.07 11.64
C ALA A 122 0.09 -14.82 12.22
N SER A 123 0.86 -13.91 11.62
CA SER A 123 2.18 -13.50 12.09
C SER A 123 2.10 -12.72 13.41
N LEU A 124 1.11 -11.83 13.58
CA LEU A 124 0.89 -11.09 14.81
C LEU A 124 0.44 -11.98 15.98
N ARG A 125 -0.33 -13.04 15.70
CA ARG A 125 -0.74 -14.03 16.71
C ARG A 125 0.44 -14.89 17.16
N SER A 126 1.34 -15.25 16.24
CA SER A 126 2.46 -16.14 16.53
C SER A 126 3.57 -15.53 17.37
N ILE A 127 3.70 -14.19 17.39
CA ILE A 127 4.75 -13.54 18.18
C ILE A 127 4.41 -13.56 19.68
N GLY A 128 5.40 -13.97 20.48
CA GLY A 128 5.31 -13.97 21.94
C GLY A 128 5.34 -12.55 22.51
N LYS A 129 5.01 -12.39 23.80
CA LYS A 129 4.97 -11.08 24.48
C LYS A 129 6.32 -10.35 24.42
N PHE A 130 7.43 -11.05 24.63
CA PHE A 130 8.77 -10.47 24.59
C PHE A 130 9.15 -9.98 23.19
N GLU A 131 8.89 -10.80 22.17
CA GLU A 131 9.12 -10.44 20.77
C GLU A 131 8.26 -9.25 20.33
N PHE A 132 6.99 -9.23 20.76
CA PHE A 132 6.11 -8.09 20.54
C PHE A 132 6.69 -6.80 21.15
N GLN A 133 7.16 -6.82 22.40
CA GLN A 133 7.75 -5.63 23.02
C GLN A 133 9.02 -5.18 22.30
N PHE A 134 9.87 -6.12 21.85
CA PHE A 134 11.04 -5.80 21.04
C PHE A 134 10.67 -5.06 19.75
N TRP A 135 9.73 -5.60 18.97
CA TRP A 135 9.32 -4.99 17.70
C TRP A 135 8.56 -3.68 17.89
N LYS A 136 7.69 -3.60 18.91
CA LYS A 136 7.06 -2.35 19.32
C LYS A 136 8.11 -1.28 19.63
N MET A 137 9.14 -1.61 20.40
CA MET A 137 10.19 -0.65 20.76
C MET A 137 11.02 -0.24 19.54
N ALA A 138 11.29 -1.16 18.61
CA ALA A 138 12.04 -0.87 17.40
C ALA A 138 11.27 0.02 16.40
N LEU A 139 9.97 -0.22 16.24
CA LEU A 139 9.15 0.37 15.19
C LEU A 139 8.28 1.54 15.68
N PHE A 140 7.88 1.50 16.95
CA PHE A 140 6.95 2.45 17.58
C PHE A 140 7.41 2.82 19.01
N PRO A 141 8.67 3.28 19.20
CA PRO A 141 9.33 3.40 20.52
C PRO A 141 8.58 4.24 21.56
N SER A 142 7.75 5.20 21.13
CA SER A 142 7.05 6.14 22.01
C SER A 142 5.54 5.91 22.07
N ARG A 143 5.04 4.77 21.56
CA ARG A 143 3.59 4.52 21.47
C ARG A 143 3.12 3.56 22.57
N PRO A 144 2.04 3.91 23.30
CA PRO A 144 1.43 2.99 24.25
C PRO A 144 0.59 1.95 23.49
N ILE A 145 1.26 0.89 23.01
CA ILE A 145 0.62 -0.24 22.32
C ILE A 145 0.56 -1.43 23.28
N GLU A 146 -0.65 -1.92 23.54
CA GLU A 146 -0.93 -3.18 24.22
C GLU A 146 -1.21 -4.27 23.17
N ARG A 147 -0.60 -5.44 23.34
CA ARG A 147 -0.63 -6.51 22.33
C ARG A 147 -2.04 -7.04 22.11
N GLU A 148 -2.74 -7.35 23.19
CA GLU A 148 -4.08 -7.94 23.17
C GLU A 148 -5.08 -6.97 22.54
N LYS A 149 -5.01 -5.69 22.93
CA LYS A 149 -5.80 -4.62 22.30
C LYS A 149 -5.49 -4.49 20.80
N LEU A 150 -4.20 -4.40 20.43
CA LEU A 150 -3.81 -4.27 19.02
C LEU A 150 -4.31 -5.46 18.19
N LEU A 151 -4.23 -6.68 18.73
CA LEU A 151 -4.69 -7.87 18.04
C LEU A 151 -6.21 -7.85 17.84
N GLY A 152 -6.98 -7.46 18.87
CA GLY A 152 -8.43 -7.30 18.75
C GLY A 152 -8.82 -6.26 17.68
N GLU A 153 -8.15 -5.11 17.69
CA GLU A 153 -8.34 -4.07 16.67
C GLU A 153 -7.96 -4.55 15.26
N ALA A 154 -6.88 -5.33 15.14
CA ALA A 154 -6.44 -5.88 13.85
C ALA A 154 -7.44 -6.91 13.30
N GLU A 155 -7.99 -7.77 14.17
CA GLU A 155 -9.00 -8.76 13.81
C GLU A 155 -10.32 -8.08 13.39
N GLU A 156 -10.75 -7.07 14.14
CA GLU A 156 -11.91 -6.26 13.77
C GLU A 156 -11.70 -5.56 12.42
N LEU A 157 -10.56 -4.90 12.23
CA LEU A 157 -10.24 -4.21 10.98
C LEU A 157 -10.20 -5.17 9.80
N GLU A 158 -9.62 -6.36 9.95
CA GLU A 158 -9.61 -7.36 8.88
C GLU A 158 -11.03 -7.85 8.54
N GLY A 159 -11.88 -8.09 9.55
CA GLY A 159 -13.28 -8.44 9.34
C GLY A 159 -14.01 -7.38 8.52
N ARG A 160 -13.88 -6.11 8.92
CA ARG A 160 -14.47 -4.96 8.21
C ARG A 160 -13.91 -4.79 6.80
N ALA A 161 -12.59 -4.95 6.62
CA ALA A 161 -11.95 -4.82 5.31
C ALA A 161 -12.43 -5.91 4.33
N ARG A 162 -12.60 -7.14 4.82
CA ARG A 162 -13.15 -8.25 4.02
C ARG A 162 -14.61 -7.99 3.63
N GLU A 163 -15.43 -7.51 4.58
CA GLU A 163 -16.83 -7.14 4.31
C GLU A 163 -16.92 -6.00 3.29
N LEU A 164 -16.16 -4.92 3.48
CA LEU A 164 -16.10 -3.79 2.57
C LEU A 164 -15.69 -4.21 1.16
N ALA A 165 -14.62 -5.00 1.05
CA ALA A 165 -14.16 -5.50 -0.23
C ALA A 165 -15.26 -6.31 -0.94
N SER A 166 -15.90 -7.25 -0.24
CA SER A 166 -17.00 -8.04 -0.81
C SER A 166 -18.19 -7.17 -1.22
N ARG A 167 -18.62 -6.24 -0.36
CA ARG A 167 -19.77 -5.35 -0.62
C ARG A 167 -19.55 -4.48 -1.85
N MET A 168 -18.31 -4.04 -2.07
CA MET A 168 -17.95 -3.14 -3.16
C MET A 168 -17.44 -3.86 -4.42
N GLY A 169 -17.44 -5.19 -4.45
CA GLY A 169 -16.96 -5.98 -5.60
C GLY A 169 -15.43 -6.00 -5.78
N TRP A 170 -14.69 -5.74 -4.71
CA TRP A 170 -13.22 -5.84 -4.67
C TRP A 170 -12.78 -7.23 -4.22
N SER A 171 -11.61 -7.66 -4.69
CA SER A 171 -11.00 -8.91 -4.21
C SER A 171 -10.27 -8.68 -2.89
N PHE A 172 -10.55 -9.49 -1.87
CA PHE A 172 -9.76 -9.48 -0.64
C PHE A 172 -8.67 -10.55 -0.69
N VAL A 173 -7.42 -10.17 -0.50
CA VAL A 173 -6.27 -11.07 -0.47
C VAL A 173 -5.77 -11.17 0.97
N ALA A 174 -6.12 -12.27 1.63
CA ALA A 174 -5.63 -12.54 2.98
C ALA A 174 -4.10 -12.66 3.00
N SER A 175 -3.49 -12.18 4.08
CA SER A 175 -2.05 -12.25 4.21
C SER A 175 -1.59 -13.66 4.61
N ASP A 176 -0.66 -14.23 3.84
CA ASP A 176 -0.06 -15.53 4.14
C ASP A 176 1.13 -15.33 5.12
N PRO A 177 1.17 -16.04 6.28
CA PRO A 177 2.25 -15.90 7.26
C PRO A 177 3.62 -16.24 6.68
N THR A 178 3.69 -17.06 5.63
CA THR A 178 4.94 -17.38 4.96
C THR A 178 5.57 -16.18 4.26
N TRP A 179 4.86 -15.07 4.04
CA TRP A 179 5.46 -13.86 3.46
C TRP A 179 6.41 -13.13 4.41
N TYR A 180 6.28 -13.37 5.71
CA TYR A 180 7.00 -12.68 6.77
C TYR A 180 8.23 -13.46 7.24
N GLY A 181 9.17 -12.74 7.84
CA GLY A 181 10.38 -13.32 8.40
C GLY A 181 10.37 -13.17 9.92
N ARG A 182 11.52 -12.78 10.50
CA ARG A 182 11.60 -12.37 11.90
C ARG A 182 10.81 -11.08 12.17
N ASP A 183 10.78 -10.18 11.20
CA ASP A 183 9.90 -9.02 11.23
C ASP A 183 8.47 -9.50 10.90
N PRO A 184 7.51 -9.34 11.82
CA PRO A 184 6.16 -9.88 11.67
C PRO A 184 5.22 -8.99 10.85
N ILE A 185 5.65 -7.80 10.44
CA ILE A 185 4.79 -6.83 9.73
C ILE A 185 5.32 -6.46 8.34
N HIS A 186 6.61 -6.68 8.07
CA HIS A 186 7.20 -6.44 6.75
C HIS A 186 7.47 -7.74 5.99
N HIS A 187 7.10 -7.77 4.70
CA HIS A 187 7.41 -8.89 3.81
C HIS A 187 8.92 -9.10 3.74
N ALA A 188 9.34 -10.33 4.04
CA ALA A 188 10.74 -10.74 3.99
C ALA A 188 11.29 -10.55 2.58
N ARG A 189 12.50 -10.00 2.44
CA ARG A 189 13.09 -9.66 1.12
C ARG A 189 13.05 -10.82 0.12
N SER A 190 13.38 -12.03 0.57
CA SER A 190 13.38 -13.26 -0.25
C SER A 190 11.99 -13.76 -0.63
N ARG A 191 10.93 -13.25 0.00
CA ARG A 191 9.54 -13.71 -0.17
C ARG A 191 8.60 -12.63 -0.71
N ARG A 192 9.11 -11.41 -0.91
CA ARG A 192 8.35 -10.27 -1.46
C ARG A 192 7.71 -10.58 -2.81
N GLU A 193 8.42 -11.24 -3.71
CA GLU A 193 7.86 -11.57 -5.02
C GLU A 193 6.61 -12.42 -4.91
N ARG A 194 6.64 -13.47 -4.08
CA ARG A 194 5.47 -14.31 -3.81
C ARG A 194 4.31 -13.49 -3.25
N ALA A 195 4.57 -12.64 -2.26
CA ALA A 195 3.55 -11.78 -1.66
C ALA A 195 2.91 -10.83 -2.68
N TRP A 196 3.73 -10.13 -3.47
CA TRP A 196 3.24 -9.17 -4.46
C TRP A 196 2.53 -9.83 -5.65
N ARG A 197 2.97 -11.03 -6.07
CA ARG A 197 2.26 -11.80 -7.10
C ARG A 197 0.84 -12.14 -6.64
N ALA A 198 0.68 -12.57 -5.39
CA ALA A 198 -0.62 -12.89 -4.80
C ALA A 198 -1.51 -11.64 -4.65
N LEU A 199 -0.98 -10.55 -4.08
CA LEU A 199 -1.74 -9.30 -3.91
C LEU A 199 -2.28 -8.73 -5.23
N LEU A 200 -1.52 -8.89 -6.31
CA LEU A 200 -1.88 -8.38 -7.63
C LEU A 200 -2.55 -9.43 -8.52
N ALA A 201 -2.61 -10.71 -8.13
CA ALA A 201 -3.22 -11.77 -8.95
C ALA A 201 -4.68 -11.47 -9.34
N PRO A 202 -5.52 -10.91 -8.47
CA PRO A 202 -6.88 -10.52 -8.85
C PRO A 202 -6.96 -9.46 -9.96
N LEU A 203 -5.87 -8.75 -10.24
CA LEU A 203 -5.85 -7.67 -11.23
C LEU A 203 -5.54 -8.16 -12.65
N GLY A 204 -5.08 -9.41 -12.83
CA GLY A 204 -4.72 -9.90 -14.17
C GLY A 204 -4.25 -11.35 -14.24
N GLY A 205 -4.67 -12.20 -13.30
CA GLY A 205 -4.38 -13.63 -13.27
C GLY A 205 -3.01 -14.02 -12.70
N GLU A 206 -2.71 -15.31 -12.72
CA GLU A 206 -1.40 -15.82 -12.30
C GLU A 206 -0.32 -15.49 -13.33
N LEU A 207 0.91 -15.36 -12.85
CA LEU A 207 2.08 -15.17 -13.70
C LEU A 207 3.03 -16.34 -13.44
N ASP A 208 3.27 -17.16 -14.45
CA ASP A 208 4.20 -18.29 -14.36
C ASP A 208 5.65 -17.90 -14.65
N ALA A 209 5.85 -16.82 -15.42
CA ALA A 209 7.18 -16.42 -15.85
C ALA A 209 7.97 -15.68 -14.73
N PRO A 210 9.28 -15.93 -14.60
CA PRO A 210 10.15 -15.17 -13.69
C PRO A 210 10.23 -13.70 -14.11
N LEU A 211 10.22 -12.80 -13.12
CA LEU A 211 10.33 -11.37 -13.38
C LEU A 211 11.77 -10.98 -13.66
N ARG A 212 11.97 -10.09 -14.63
CA ARG A 212 13.23 -9.37 -14.82
C ARG A 212 13.04 -7.96 -14.26
N PRO A 213 13.68 -7.63 -13.12
CA PRO A 213 13.56 -6.30 -12.54
C PRO A 213 13.96 -5.25 -13.55
N SER A 214 13.11 -4.25 -13.74
CA SER A 214 13.49 -3.14 -14.60
C SER A 214 14.35 -2.14 -13.82
N ALA A 215 15.46 -1.71 -14.40
CA ALA A 215 16.24 -0.62 -13.85
C ALA A 215 15.42 0.67 -13.93
N ARG A 216 15.14 1.28 -12.77
CA ARG A 216 14.55 2.62 -12.72
C ARG A 216 15.66 3.66 -12.80
N SER A 217 15.52 4.63 -13.72
CA SER A 217 16.31 5.86 -13.68
C SER A 217 15.68 6.84 -12.69
N GLY A 218 16.49 7.45 -11.83
CA GLY A 218 16.07 8.52 -10.93
C GLY A 218 15.46 8.11 -9.58
N ARG A 219 15.37 9.11 -8.70
CA ARG A 219 14.77 9.01 -7.37
C ARG A 219 13.29 9.37 -7.46
N LEU A 220 12.41 8.56 -6.89
CA LEU A 220 11.00 8.94 -6.77
C LEU A 220 10.86 10.06 -5.75
N GLU A 221 10.11 11.09 -6.11
CA GLU A 221 9.84 12.25 -5.26
C GLU A 221 8.34 12.45 -5.09
N TYR A 222 7.95 12.69 -3.83
CA TYR A 222 6.55 12.92 -3.46
C TYR A 222 6.05 14.25 -4.03
N ALA A 223 4.81 14.25 -4.52
CA ALA A 223 4.08 15.43 -4.96
C ALA A 223 4.01 16.47 -3.84
N GLU A 224 3.82 16.00 -2.61
CA GLU A 224 3.87 16.79 -1.40
C GLU A 224 4.59 16.03 -0.28
N VAL A 225 5.55 16.69 0.37
CA VAL A 225 6.22 16.16 1.56
C VAL A 225 6.63 17.28 2.48
N ARG A 226 6.55 17.08 3.80
CA ARG A 226 7.19 17.97 4.76
C ARG A 226 8.53 17.38 5.18
N ARG A 227 9.60 18.17 5.13
CA ARG A 227 10.92 17.79 5.65
C ARG A 227 11.41 18.84 6.62
N LEU A 228 11.73 18.43 7.85
CA LEU A 228 12.17 19.37 8.90
C LEU A 228 11.21 20.57 9.07
N GLY A 229 9.90 20.32 8.97
CA GLY A 229 8.86 21.36 9.06
C GLY A 229 8.56 22.11 7.76
N LEU A 230 9.44 22.05 6.75
CA LEU A 230 9.26 22.74 5.47
C LEU A 230 8.42 21.91 4.50
N ARG A 231 7.34 22.49 3.97
CA ARG A 231 6.52 21.87 2.91
C ARG A 231 7.27 21.98 1.59
N MET A 232 7.44 20.85 0.92
CA MET A 232 8.07 20.74 -0.39
C MET A 232 7.07 20.11 -1.36
N GLY A 233 6.98 20.65 -2.57
CA GLY A 233 6.17 20.11 -3.64
C GLY A 233 7.00 19.77 -4.87
N ARG A 234 6.62 18.72 -5.58
CA ARG A 234 7.25 18.32 -6.85
C ARG A 234 6.20 18.00 -7.91
N PRO A 235 6.40 18.44 -9.16
CA PRO A 235 5.49 18.07 -10.24
C PRO A 235 5.48 16.56 -10.45
N GLN A 236 4.34 16.04 -10.90
CA GLN A 236 4.16 14.63 -11.24
C GLN A 236 3.84 14.49 -12.73
N PRO A 237 4.27 13.41 -13.40
CA PRO A 237 5.02 12.26 -12.87
C PRO A 237 6.47 12.63 -12.48
N CYS A 238 6.97 12.03 -11.39
CA CYS A 238 8.32 12.27 -10.87
C CYS A 238 9.40 11.39 -11.50
N ALA A 239 9.02 10.34 -12.23
CA ALA A 239 9.97 9.52 -12.98
C ALA A 239 9.31 8.89 -14.22
N LYS A 240 10.15 8.56 -15.22
CA LYS A 240 9.76 7.84 -16.43
C LYS A 240 10.83 6.82 -16.80
N LEU A 241 10.43 5.59 -17.09
CA LEU A 241 11.32 4.53 -17.57
C LEU A 241 11.55 4.64 -19.08
N ALA A 242 12.57 3.93 -19.58
CA ALA A 242 12.89 3.88 -21.01
C ALA A 242 11.74 3.37 -21.90
N ASP A 243 10.88 2.49 -21.36
CA ASP A 243 9.72 1.95 -22.08
C ASP A 243 8.50 2.87 -22.07
N GLY A 244 8.61 4.06 -21.46
CA GLY A 244 7.53 5.03 -21.33
C GLY A 244 6.72 4.94 -20.04
N THR A 245 6.92 3.94 -19.18
CA THR A 245 6.22 3.80 -17.89
C THR A 245 6.46 5.02 -17.01
N THR A 246 5.40 5.63 -16.49
CA THR A 246 5.45 6.82 -15.63
C THR A 246 5.18 6.49 -14.17
N PHE A 247 5.84 7.20 -13.26
CA PHE A 247 5.59 7.12 -11.82
C PHE A 247 5.15 8.47 -11.30
N SER A 248 3.96 8.50 -10.72
CA SER A 248 3.47 9.60 -9.89
C SER A 248 3.41 9.12 -8.45
N LEU A 249 4.07 9.84 -7.55
CA LEU A 249 4.14 9.51 -6.12
C LEU A 249 3.49 10.64 -5.33
N TYR A 250 2.34 10.38 -4.76
CA TYR A 250 1.57 11.30 -3.92
C TYR A 250 1.81 10.99 -2.46
#